data_AF-A0A5C7WDA6-F1
#
_entry.id   AF-A0A5C7WDA6-F1
#
_cell.length_a   1.000
_cell.length_b   1.000
_cell.length_c   1.000
_cell.angle_alpha   90.00
_cell.angle_beta   90.00
_cell.angle_gamma   90.00
#
_symmetry.space_group_name_H-M   'P 1'
#
loop_
_entity.id
_entity.type
_entity.pdbx_description
1 polymer ?
#
loop_
_entity_poly.entity_id
_entity_poly.type
_entity_poly.pdbx_seq_one_letter_code
_entity_poly.pdbx_strand_id
1 'polypeptide(L)'
;MIQVKRKERETAESLIRRFSRRVQQSGVLKQVRKLRFRAEEPSRDKRRIGALYKVKIRKEITRLKKLGKFDDEALRDIKKRI
;
A
#
# COMPACT_ATOMS: atom_id res chain seq x y z
N MET A 1 -0.80 -16.61 12.08
CA MET A 1 -0.10 -17.82 11.58
C MET A 1 -0.64 -18.16 10.20
N ILE A 2 0.20 -18.24 9.17
CA ILE A 2 -0.22 -18.63 7.81
C ILE A 2 -0.09 -20.14 7.72
N GLN A 3 -1.21 -20.85 7.73
CA GLN A 3 -1.24 -22.30 7.59
C GLN A 3 -2.27 -22.72 6.55
N VAL A 4 -1.97 -23.77 5.79
CA VAL A 4 -2.88 -24.38 4.83
C VAL A 4 -2.83 -25.89 5.04
N LYS A 5 -3.99 -26.51 5.30
CA LYS A 5 -4.13 -27.97 5.37
C LYS A 5 -4.52 -28.53 4.00
N ARG A 6 -4.01 -29.72 3.67
CA ARG A 6 -4.35 -30.45 2.46
C ARG A 6 -5.83 -30.83 2.48
N LYS A 7 -6.51 -30.64 1.35
CA LYS A 7 -7.90 -31.10 1.16
C LYS A 7 -7.93 -32.49 0.54
N GLU A 8 -9.06 -33.20 0.69
CA GLU A 8 -9.27 -34.47 -0.01
C GLU A 8 -9.19 -34.26 -1.52
N ARG A 9 -8.54 -35.20 -2.22
CA ARG A 9 -8.27 -35.17 -3.67
C ARG A 9 -7.47 -33.96 -4.19
N GLU A 10 -6.74 -33.27 -3.32
CA GLU A 10 -5.86 -32.16 -3.73
C GLU A 10 -4.49 -32.65 -4.21
N THR A 11 -4.03 -32.12 -5.35
CA THR A 11 -2.66 -32.30 -5.85
C THR A 11 -1.67 -31.44 -5.06
N ALA A 12 -0.41 -31.89 -4.96
CA ALA A 12 0.62 -31.15 -4.23
C ALA A 12 0.82 -29.72 -4.78
N GLU A 13 0.73 -29.55 -6.11
CA GLU A 13 0.87 -28.25 -6.76
C GLU A 13 -0.24 -27.26 -6.38
N SER A 14 -1.50 -27.72 -6.34
CA SER A 14 -2.63 -26.90 -5.90
C SER A 14 -2.44 -26.41 -4.47
N LEU A 15 -1.94 -27.27 -3.58
CA LEU A 15 -1.65 -26.93 -2.20
C LEU A 15 -0.60 -25.81 -2.09
N ILE A 16 0.51 -25.94 -2.83
CA ILE A 16 1.58 -24.92 -2.89
C ILE A 16 1.02 -23.59 -3.41
N ARG A 17 0.22 -23.61 -4.48
CA ARG A 17 -0.39 -22.38 -5.02
C ARG A 17 -1.30 -21.68 -4.01
N ARG A 18 -2.11 -22.42 -3.25
CA ARG A 18 -2.95 -21.85 -2.17
C ARG A 18 -2.10 -21.24 -1.07
N PHE A 19 -1.04 -21.93 -0.65
CA PHE A 19 -0.10 -21.41 0.34
C PHE A 19 0.53 -20.11 -0.14
N SER A 20 1.09 -20.09 -1.35
CA SER A 20 1.70 -18.89 -1.96
C SER A 20 0.72 -17.72 -2.02
N ARG A 21 -0.54 -17.96 -2.44
CA ARG A 21 -1.58 -16.92 -2.46
C ARG A 21 -1.91 -16.41 -1.06
N ARG A 22 -1.99 -17.30 -0.06
CA ARG A 22 -2.25 -16.91 1.34
C ARG A 22 -1.10 -16.09 1.91
N VAL A 23 0.15 -16.44 1.60
CA VAL A 23 1.35 -15.67 1.96
C VAL A 23 1.33 -14.28 1.30
N GLN A 24 1.03 -14.19 0.01
CA GLN A 24 0.91 -12.92 -0.69
C GLN A 24 -0.18 -12.02 -0.09
N GLN A 25 -1.39 -12.56 0.11
CA GLN A 25 -2.52 -11.84 0.69
C GLN A 25 -2.27 -11.39 2.13
N SER A 26 -1.56 -12.20 2.91
CA SER A 26 -1.21 -11.83 4.30
C SER A 26 -0.27 -10.63 4.38
N GLY A 27 0.47 -10.32 3.31
CA GLY A 27 1.43 -9.21 3.28
C GLY A 27 2.62 -9.38 4.23
N VAL A 28 2.80 -10.55 4.88
CA VAL A 28 3.85 -10.79 5.87
C VAL A 28 5.25 -10.50 5.29
N LEU A 29 5.52 -10.91 4.06
CA LEU A 29 6.79 -10.60 3.41
C LEU A 29 7.02 -9.09 3.24
N LYS A 30 5.97 -8.33 2.91
CA LYS A 30 6.04 -6.86 2.77
C LYS A 30 6.27 -6.20 4.12
N GLN A 31 5.61 -6.68 5.17
CA GLN A 31 5.79 -6.19 6.54
C GLN A 31 7.23 -6.44 7.01
N VAL A 32 7.73 -7.66 6.88
CA VAL A 32 9.10 -8.02 7.29
C VAL A 32 10.13 -7.21 6.52
N ARG A 33 9.96 -7.03 5.19
CA ARG A 33 10.85 -6.17 4.39
C ARG A 33 10.84 -4.72 4.86
N LYS A 34 9.68 -4.18 5.26
CA LYS A 34 9.56 -2.82 5.80
C LYS A 34 10.24 -2.68 7.16
N LEU A 35 10.16 -3.72 8.00
CA LEU A 35 10.72 -3.73 9.36
C LEU A 35 12.19 -4.19 9.41
N ARG A 36 12.78 -4.60 8.28
CA ARG A 36 14.15 -5.13 8.21
C ARG A 36 15.18 -4.17 8.81
N PHE A 37 14.99 -2.88 8.63
CA PHE A 37 15.90 -1.85 9.11
C PHE A 37 15.19 -0.93 10.10
N ARG A 38 15.94 -0.43 11.09
CA ARG A 38 15.45 0.58 12.01
C ARG A 38 15.16 1.86 11.24
N ALA A 39 13.92 2.32 11.29
CA ALA A 39 13.54 3.66 10.84
C ALA A 39 13.51 4.59 12.06
N GLU A 40 14.07 5.79 11.93
CA GLU A 40 13.91 6.82 12.94
C GLU A 40 12.46 7.31 13.02
N GLU A 41 11.99 7.59 14.23
CA GLU A 41 10.68 8.20 14.39
C GLU A 41 10.71 9.65 13.87
N PRO A 42 9.73 10.05 13.04
CA PRO A 42 9.70 11.40 12.51
C PRO A 42 9.43 12.41 13.64
N SER A 43 10.23 13.48 13.67
CA SER A 43 10.03 14.63 14.56
C SER A 43 8.63 15.25 14.38
N ARG A 44 8.20 16.04 15.37
CA ARG A 44 6.87 16.71 15.33
C ARG A 44 6.69 17.53 14.04
N ASP A 45 7.73 18.23 13.61
CA ASP A 45 7.68 19.07 12.41
C ASP A 45 7.61 18.24 11.13
N LYS A 46 8.40 17.15 11.03
CA LYS A 46 8.32 16.22 9.90
C LYS A 46 6.92 15.60 9.78
N ARG A 47 6.31 15.24 10.91
CA ARG A 47 4.91 14.77 10.95
C ARG A 47 3.92 15.84 10.48
N ARG A 48 4.09 17.09 10.94
CA ARG A 48 3.24 18.23 10.56
C ARG A 48 3.32 18.52 9.06
N ILE A 49 4.53 18.60 8.50
CA ILE A 49 4.76 18.83 7.07
C ILE A 49 4.11 17.74 6.23
N GLY A 50 4.30 16.47 6.60
CA GLY A 50 3.66 15.34 5.91
C GLY A 50 2.12 15.38 5.97
N ALA A 51 1.55 15.82 7.10
CA ALA A 51 0.11 16.00 7.22
C ALA A 51 -0.41 17.14 6.33
N LEU A 52 0.26 18.29 6.32
CA LEU A 52 -0.08 19.43 5.47
C LEU A 52 -0.01 19.06 3.98
N TYR A 53 1.01 18.33 3.56
CA TYR A 53 1.12 17.81 2.18
C TYR A 53 -0.08 16.94 1.79
N LYS A 54 -0.47 15.98 2.66
CA LYS A 54 -1.63 15.13 2.42
C LYS A 54 -2.94 15.92 2.30
N VAL A 55 -3.11 16.95 3.12
CA VAL A 55 -4.30 17.83 3.06
C VAL A 55 -4.32 18.59 1.74
N LYS A 56 -3.20 19.18 1.32
CA LYS A 56 -3.09 19.88 0.02
C LYS A 56 -3.43 18.96 -1.15
N ILE A 57 -2.85 17.76 -1.20
CA ILE A 57 -3.13 16.78 -2.26
C ILE A 57 -4.61 16.38 -2.26
N ARG A 58 -5.19 16.06 -1.10
CA ARG A 58 -6.61 15.69 -1.03
C ARG A 58 -7.53 16.79 -1.54
N LYS A 59 -7.21 18.06 -1.23
CA LYS A 59 -7.96 19.22 -1.72
C LYS A 59 -7.94 19.27 -3.25
N GLU A 60 -6.77 19.10 -3.86
CA GLU A 60 -6.65 19.12 -5.32
C GLU A 60 -7.30 17.93 -6.01
N ILE A 61 -7.13 16.72 -5.47
CA ILE A 61 -7.83 15.53 -5.98
C ILE A 61 -9.35 15.76 -5.92
N THR A 62 -9.86 16.28 -4.82
CA THR A 62 -11.30 16.55 -4.67
C THR A 62 -11.78 17.59 -5.68
N ARG A 63 -10.99 18.64 -5.92
CA ARG A 63 -11.31 19.66 -6.94
C ARG A 63 -11.35 19.06 -8.34
N LEU A 64 -10.35 18.29 -8.74
CA LEU A 64 -10.30 17.66 -10.07
C LEU A 64 -11.41 16.63 -10.27
N LYS A 65 -11.73 15.85 -9.24
CA LYS A 65 -12.88 14.93 -9.27
C LYS A 65 -14.19 15.68 -9.50
N LYS A 66 -14.40 16.81 -8.81
CA LYS A 66 -15.60 17.66 -9.03
C LYS A 66 -15.65 18.27 -10.43
N LEU A 67 -14.49 18.53 -11.04
CA LEU A 67 -14.38 19.05 -12.40
C LEU A 67 -14.44 17.95 -13.49
N GLY A 68 -14.49 16.67 -13.11
CA GLY A 68 -14.46 15.55 -14.05
C GLY A 68 -13.09 15.34 -14.73
N LYS A 69 -12.02 15.97 -14.24
CA LYS A 69 -10.66 15.96 -14.83
C LYS A 69 -9.67 15.14 -14.01
N PHE A 70 -10.14 14.08 -13.36
CA PHE A 70 -9.28 13.25 -12.53
C PHE A 70 -8.89 11.97 -13.28
N ASP A 71 -7.63 11.92 -13.71
CA ASP A 71 -6.98 10.76 -14.29
C ASP A 71 -5.63 10.48 -13.58
N ASP A 72 -4.96 9.40 -14.00
CA ASP A 72 -3.68 8.99 -13.42
C ASP A 72 -2.55 9.99 -13.73
N GLU A 73 -2.66 10.75 -14.82
CA GLU A 73 -1.70 11.77 -15.22
C GLU A 73 -1.84 13.03 -14.35
N ALA A 74 -3.07 13.49 -14.12
CA ALA A 74 -3.38 14.59 -13.23
C ALA A 74 -2.91 14.32 -11.79
N LEU A 75 -2.97 13.07 -11.32
CA LEU A 75 -2.40 12.71 -10.03
C LEU A 75 -0.88 12.88 -9.97
N ARG A 76 -0.16 12.55 -11.05
CA ARG A 76 1.28 12.77 -11.16
C ARG A 76 1.61 14.26 -11.21
N ASP A 77 0.83 15.04 -11.93
CA ASP A 77 1.03 16.48 -12.07
C ASP A 77 0.77 17.25 -10.77
N ILE A 78 -0.26 16.86 -10.00
CA ILE A 78 -0.48 17.39 -8.65
C ILE A 78 0.75 17.13 -7.76
N LYS A 79 1.32 15.92 -7.84
CA LYS A 79 2.49 15.55 -7.04
C LYS A 79 3.78 16.24 -7.47
N LYS A 80 3.92 16.61 -8.74
CA LYS A 80 5.08 17.36 -9.25
C LYS A 80 5.04 18.85 -8.88
N ARG A 81 3.83 19.42 -8.78
CA ARG A 81 3.61 20.85 -8.53
C ARG A 81 3.75 21.26 -7.06
N ILE A 82 3.51 20.31 -6.14
CA ILE A 82 3.55 20.51 -4.68
C ILE A 82 4.84 19.94 -4.13
#